data_AF-A0A3M1QSB3-F1
#
_entry.id   AF-A0A3M1QSB3-F1
#
_cell.length_a   1.000
_cell.length_b   1.000
_cell.length_c   1.000
_cell.angle_alpha   90.00
_cell.angle_beta   90.00
_cell.angle_gamma   90.00
#
_symmetry.space_group_name_H-M   'P 1'
#
loop_
_entity.id
_entity.type
_entity.pdbx_description
1 polymer ?
#
loop_
_entity_poly.entity_id
_entity_poly.type
_entity_poly.pdbx_seq_one_letter_code
_entity_poly.pdbx_strand_id
1 'polypeptide(L)'
;MLLSISAVSAQESPPGSLLALLATVPDTPQTREGTPILGYADYRAAEQASGLTNPGSLDGFLALSQEEQVQWVNTIFRLRAGPRLDFLSNYIASMPDFVGFEWFDVDRAVTYGELTRLATIFAGDFDATAMASVYAGRGFEQREISGMTVWHRFEDGFVDPAARAPGDPFGGDLGRSARVVALPGYVANGQFWDITIAAIDTQRGAMPSLADDANFRALAEAAMDTGLLVQAVYLSPDDVGDQSVVGLDGQSVVPEAVASLGTLPAYTLALLADRQEGSDQVHLVAAVYDDAQRAEIAAAELSTRLTTFDPLAQYAELGVVVDAPRIFTNDAGDKFVAVAAIRYPLSDEPAAQNGLRTPPGTMFATWIQAFQQRAFRPLAITA
;
A
#
# COMPACT_ATOMS: atom_id res chain seq x y z
N MET A 1 16.66 45.19 10.39
CA MET A 1 15.90 44.43 9.37
C MET A 1 15.59 43.08 10.00
N LEU A 2 14.41 42.94 10.59
CA LEU A 2 13.96 41.71 11.26
C LEU A 2 13.33 40.81 10.20
N LEU A 3 13.99 39.70 9.90
CA LEU A 3 13.42 38.62 9.09
C LEU A 3 12.24 38.01 9.88
N SER A 4 11.02 38.36 9.48
CA SER A 4 9.82 37.67 9.94
C SER A 4 9.72 36.38 9.14
N ILE A 5 10.00 35.25 9.80
CA ILE A 5 9.73 33.92 9.26
C ILE A 5 8.22 33.72 9.42
N SER A 6 7.48 33.83 8.33
CA SER A 6 6.08 33.42 8.32
C SER A 6 6.04 31.91 8.59
N ALA A 7 5.43 31.51 9.70
CA ALA A 7 5.13 30.12 9.95
C ALA A 7 4.16 29.64 8.86
N VAL A 8 4.65 28.80 7.95
CA VAL A 8 3.80 27.99 7.08
C VAL A 8 2.91 27.19 8.02
N SER A 9 1.59 27.39 7.91
CA SER A 9 0.64 26.57 8.66
C SER A 9 0.73 25.17 8.10
N ALA A 10 1.43 24.26 8.79
CA ALA A 10 1.37 22.85 8.51
C ALA A 10 -0.10 22.43 8.71
N GLN A 11 -0.83 22.18 7.63
CA GLN A 11 -2.11 21.49 7.74
C GLN A 11 -1.82 20.11 8.34
N GLU A 12 -2.26 19.89 9.57
CA GLU A 12 -2.23 18.57 10.16
C GLU A 12 -3.03 17.65 9.25
N SER A 13 -2.35 16.66 8.66
CA SER A 13 -3.01 15.64 7.85
C SER A 13 -4.09 14.96 8.69
N PRO A 14 -5.28 14.66 8.12
CA PRO A 14 -6.32 13.95 8.85
C PRO A 14 -5.75 12.67 9.48
N PRO A 15 -6.08 12.38 10.76
CA PRO A 15 -5.60 11.19 11.44
C PRO A 15 -5.75 9.92 10.58
N GLY A 16 -4.60 9.28 10.37
CA GLY A 16 -4.45 8.04 9.62
C GLY A 16 -4.58 8.15 8.09
N SER A 17 -4.54 9.33 7.47
CA SER A 17 -4.29 9.40 6.02
C SER A 17 -3.02 8.64 5.60
N LEU A 18 -2.82 8.39 4.30
CA LEU A 18 -1.56 7.84 3.79
C LEU A 18 -0.35 8.66 4.29
N LEU A 19 -0.43 9.99 4.30
CA LEU A 19 0.63 10.86 4.83
C LEU A 19 0.89 10.61 6.33
N ALA A 20 -0.16 10.43 7.13
CA ALA A 20 -0.01 10.13 8.55
C ALA A 20 0.67 8.76 8.78
N LEU A 21 0.42 7.76 7.94
CA LEU A 21 1.12 6.49 8.00
C LEU A 21 2.56 6.59 7.48
N LEU A 22 2.83 7.35 6.41
CA LEU A 22 4.20 7.60 5.94
C LEU A 22 5.06 8.28 7.01
N ALA A 23 4.46 9.09 7.89
CA ALA A 23 5.13 9.71 9.03
C ALA A 23 5.61 8.69 10.09
N THR A 24 5.11 7.46 10.04
CA THR A 24 5.53 6.36 10.92
C THR A 24 6.58 5.44 10.27
N VAL A 25 6.81 5.56 8.96
CA VAL A 25 7.74 4.71 8.22
C VAL A 25 9.13 5.37 8.21
N PRO A 26 10.17 4.70 8.73
CA PRO A 26 11.52 5.25 8.76
C PRO A 26 12.07 5.45 7.35
N ASP A 27 12.65 6.61 7.08
CA ASP A 27 13.34 6.89 5.83
C ASP A 27 14.79 6.38 5.88
N THR A 28 14.97 5.09 5.56
CA THR A 28 16.26 4.41 5.53
C THR A 28 16.52 3.76 4.17
N PRO A 29 17.78 3.44 3.83
CA PRO A 29 18.07 2.65 2.64
C PRO A 29 17.27 1.34 2.59
N GLN A 30 17.14 0.64 3.72
CA GLN A 30 16.42 -0.63 3.82
C GLN A 30 14.93 -0.48 3.50
N THR A 31 14.31 0.64 3.90
CA THR A 31 12.93 0.95 3.51
C THR A 31 12.81 1.12 1.99
N ARG A 32 13.79 1.79 1.36
CA ARG A 32 13.80 2.13 -0.07
C ARG A 32 14.21 0.99 -1.00
N GLU A 33 14.80 -0.08 -0.46
CA GLU A 33 15.26 -1.26 -1.23
C GLU A 33 14.15 -2.29 -1.50
N GLY A 34 12.94 -2.12 -0.92
CA GLY A 34 11.82 -3.02 -1.15
C GLY A 34 11.30 -2.99 -2.61
N THR A 35 10.78 -4.13 -3.08
CA THR A 35 10.05 -4.23 -4.36
C THR A 35 8.67 -4.86 -4.12
N PRO A 36 7.58 -4.07 -4.07
CA PRO A 36 7.57 -2.60 -4.10
C PRO A 36 8.21 -1.98 -2.84
N ILE A 37 8.56 -0.69 -2.90
CA ILE A 37 9.13 0.03 -1.76
C ILE A 37 8.19 -0.01 -0.56
N LEU A 38 6.91 0.29 -0.83
CA LEU A 38 5.88 0.40 0.19
C LEU A 38 4.51 0.05 -0.41
N GLY A 39 3.73 -0.71 0.33
CA GLY A 39 2.31 -0.96 0.05
C GLY A 39 1.43 -0.39 1.16
N TYR A 40 0.38 0.33 0.78
CA TYR A 40 -0.63 0.92 1.66
C TYR A 40 -2.01 0.33 1.37
N ALA A 41 -2.78 0.06 2.43
CA ALA A 41 -4.18 -0.33 2.33
C ALA A 41 -5.03 0.39 3.38
N ASP A 42 -6.21 0.84 2.99
CA ASP A 42 -7.24 1.44 3.85
C ASP A 42 -8.50 0.58 3.80
N TYR A 43 -8.70 -0.22 4.85
CA TYR A 43 -9.84 -1.14 4.95
C TYR A 43 -11.15 -0.37 5.10
N ARG A 44 -11.13 0.76 5.82
CA ARG A 44 -12.32 1.60 6.03
C ARG A 44 -12.71 2.33 4.75
N ALA A 45 -11.75 2.80 3.97
CA ALA A 45 -12.03 3.40 2.66
C ALA A 45 -12.58 2.36 1.68
N ALA A 46 -12.09 1.10 1.71
CA ALA A 46 -12.64 0.03 0.89
C ALA A 46 -14.11 -0.25 1.23
N GLU A 47 -14.44 -0.37 2.52
CA GLU A 47 -15.81 -0.55 3.00
C GLU A 47 -16.71 0.63 2.62
N GLN A 48 -16.25 1.86 2.88
CA GLN A 48 -17.00 3.07 2.54
C GLN A 48 -17.27 3.16 1.04
N ALA A 49 -16.30 2.78 0.20
CA ALA A 49 -16.44 2.74 -1.25
C ALA A 49 -17.51 1.73 -1.72
N SER A 50 -17.71 0.65 -0.96
CA SER A 50 -18.74 -0.35 -1.21
C SER A 50 -20.08 -0.07 -0.48
N GLY A 51 -20.20 1.05 0.24
CA GLY A 51 -21.38 1.35 1.06
C GLY A 51 -21.56 0.43 2.26
N LEU A 52 -20.48 -0.21 2.72
CA LEU A 52 -20.48 -1.12 3.86
C LEU A 52 -20.02 -0.41 5.13
N THR A 53 -20.44 -0.94 6.28
CA THR A 53 -19.97 -0.50 7.59
C THR A 53 -19.04 -1.56 8.17
N ASN A 54 -17.99 -1.15 8.88
CA ASN A 54 -17.16 -2.05 9.67
C ASN A 54 -18.05 -2.86 10.63
N PRO A 55 -18.03 -4.19 10.59
CA PRO A 55 -18.75 -5.02 11.56
C PRO A 55 -18.28 -4.81 13.01
N GLY A 56 -17.07 -4.27 13.20
CA GLY A 56 -16.48 -3.95 14.50
C GLY A 56 -15.98 -5.15 15.29
N SER A 57 -16.45 -6.37 14.96
CA SER A 57 -15.94 -7.62 15.51
C SER A 57 -16.32 -8.83 14.64
N LEU A 58 -15.74 -9.98 14.94
CA LEU A 58 -16.13 -11.26 14.35
C LEU A 58 -17.62 -11.58 14.60
N ASP A 59 -18.09 -11.38 15.83
CA ASP A 59 -19.50 -11.61 16.16
C ASP A 59 -20.42 -10.67 15.37
N GLY A 60 -20.00 -9.41 15.19
CA GLY A 60 -20.68 -8.45 14.32
C GLY A 60 -20.75 -8.92 12.87
N PHE A 61 -19.63 -9.44 12.34
CA PHE A 61 -19.57 -9.99 10.98
C PHE A 61 -20.45 -11.23 10.81
N LEU A 62 -20.42 -12.17 11.76
CA LEU A 62 -21.24 -13.38 11.74
C LEU A 62 -22.74 -13.09 11.88
N ALA A 63 -23.10 -11.95 12.47
CA ALA A 63 -24.48 -11.49 12.59
C ALA A 63 -25.04 -10.86 11.29
N LEU A 64 -24.19 -10.50 10.33
CA LEU A 64 -24.61 -10.04 9.01
C LEU A 64 -25.34 -11.15 8.24
N SER A 65 -26.21 -10.77 7.30
CA SER A 65 -26.76 -11.73 6.35
C SER A 65 -25.65 -12.36 5.49
N GLN A 66 -25.90 -13.55 4.95
CA GLN A 66 -24.94 -14.22 4.08
C GLN A 66 -24.53 -13.36 2.87
N GLU A 67 -25.47 -12.59 2.32
CA GLU A 67 -25.21 -11.67 1.21
C GLU A 67 -24.26 -10.54 1.62
N GLU A 68 -24.50 -9.91 2.77
CA GLU A 68 -23.62 -8.85 3.32
C GLU A 68 -22.24 -9.40 3.66
N GLN A 69 -22.14 -10.61 4.22
CA GLN A 69 -20.85 -11.26 4.47
C GLN A 69 -20.05 -11.47 3.17
N VAL A 70 -20.70 -11.96 2.11
CA VAL A 70 -20.07 -12.15 0.79
C VAL A 70 -19.64 -10.80 0.20
N GLN A 71 -20.47 -9.77 0.29
CA GLN A 71 -20.13 -8.43 -0.19
C GLN A 71 -18.94 -7.83 0.57
N TRP A 72 -18.90 -8.00 1.89
CA TRP A 72 -17.79 -7.54 2.72
C TRP A 72 -16.49 -8.28 2.38
N VAL A 73 -16.52 -9.61 2.26
CA VAL A 73 -15.34 -10.40 1.87
C VAL A 73 -14.83 -9.97 0.48
N ASN A 74 -15.73 -9.79 -0.50
CA ASN A 74 -15.36 -9.31 -1.83
C ASN A 74 -14.74 -7.91 -1.79
N THR A 75 -15.20 -7.04 -0.88
CA THR A 75 -14.64 -5.71 -0.67
C THR A 75 -13.23 -5.77 -0.12
N ILE A 76 -12.95 -6.62 0.87
CA ILE A 76 -11.59 -6.80 1.38
C ILE A 76 -10.68 -7.45 0.33
N PHE A 77 -11.21 -8.38 -0.48
CA PHE A 77 -10.48 -8.99 -1.59
C PHE A 77 -10.22 -8.03 -2.78
N ARG A 78 -10.71 -6.79 -2.74
CA ARG A 78 -10.25 -5.69 -3.62
C ARG A 78 -8.79 -5.34 -3.38
N LEU A 79 -8.32 -5.49 -2.14
CA LEU A 79 -7.01 -5.04 -1.70
C LEU A 79 -5.90 -5.98 -2.21
N ARG A 80 -4.87 -5.37 -2.77
CA ARG A 80 -3.70 -6.00 -3.40
C ARG A 80 -2.39 -5.38 -2.93
N ALA A 81 -2.44 -4.16 -2.43
CA ALA A 81 -1.32 -3.50 -1.77
C ALA A 81 -1.33 -3.76 -0.25
N GLY A 82 -0.20 -3.46 0.38
CA GLY A 82 -0.02 -3.65 1.81
C GLY A 82 0.07 -5.14 2.21
N PRO A 83 -0.14 -5.44 3.49
CA PRO A 83 -0.11 -6.81 3.96
C PRO A 83 -1.27 -7.61 3.35
N ARG A 84 -0.95 -8.79 2.83
CA ARG A 84 -1.87 -9.73 2.19
C ARG A 84 -2.69 -10.46 3.25
N LEU A 85 -3.71 -9.76 3.72
CA LEU A 85 -4.55 -10.26 4.79
C LEU A 85 -5.78 -11.01 4.27
N ASP A 86 -5.97 -11.08 2.95
CA ASP A 86 -6.88 -12.02 2.29
C ASP A 86 -6.62 -13.47 2.72
N PHE A 87 -5.35 -13.84 2.90
CA PHE A 87 -4.97 -15.15 3.44
C PHE A 87 -5.46 -15.35 4.89
N LEU A 88 -5.46 -14.28 5.68
CA LEU A 88 -5.91 -14.30 7.06
C LEU A 88 -7.42 -14.44 7.19
N SER A 89 -8.21 -14.25 6.13
CA SER A 89 -9.67 -14.50 6.18
C SER A 89 -10.01 -15.89 6.74
N ASN A 90 -9.15 -16.89 6.47
CA ASN A 90 -9.29 -18.26 7.01
C ASN A 90 -8.95 -18.37 8.52
N TYR A 91 -8.32 -17.34 9.08
CA TYR A 91 -7.77 -17.30 10.43
C TYR A 91 -8.26 -16.10 11.26
N ILE A 92 -9.15 -15.25 10.71
CA ILE A 92 -9.70 -14.06 11.40
C ILE A 92 -10.20 -14.45 12.79
N ALA A 93 -10.92 -15.56 12.90
CA ALA A 93 -11.50 -16.01 14.16
C ALA A 93 -10.47 -16.37 15.24
N SER A 94 -9.22 -16.66 14.84
CA SER A 94 -8.14 -17.01 15.76
C SER A 94 -7.17 -15.86 16.04
N MET A 95 -7.26 -14.76 15.29
CA MET A 95 -6.34 -13.63 15.42
C MET A 95 -6.27 -13.05 16.85
N PRO A 96 -7.38 -12.93 17.61
CA PRO A 96 -7.33 -12.45 18.99
C PRO A 96 -6.50 -13.35 19.90
N ASP A 97 -6.54 -14.67 19.70
CA ASP A 97 -5.75 -15.64 20.47
C ASP A 97 -4.24 -15.54 20.18
N PHE A 98 -3.86 -14.94 19.04
CA PHE A 98 -2.47 -14.81 18.63
C PHE A 98 -1.89 -13.43 18.89
N VAL A 99 -2.64 -12.36 18.71
CA VAL A 99 -2.11 -10.99 18.83
C VAL A 99 -2.88 -10.11 19.81
N GLY A 100 -4.00 -10.55 20.36
CA GLY A 100 -4.78 -9.79 21.34
C GLY A 100 -5.65 -8.68 20.77
N PHE A 101 -5.84 -8.66 19.44
CA PHE A 101 -6.77 -7.78 18.73
C PHE A 101 -7.38 -8.53 17.54
N GLU A 102 -8.51 -8.04 17.02
CA GLU A 102 -9.22 -8.61 15.89
C GLU A 102 -8.80 -7.96 14.57
N TRP A 103 -9.16 -8.60 13.46
CA TRP A 103 -9.09 -7.99 12.14
C TRP A 103 -9.80 -6.63 12.06
N PHE A 104 -10.96 -6.54 12.70
CA PHE A 104 -11.86 -5.39 12.60
C PHE A 104 -11.35 -4.16 13.34
N ASP A 105 -10.35 -4.34 14.21
CA ASP A 105 -9.64 -3.27 14.92
C ASP A 105 -8.62 -2.56 14.02
N VAL A 106 -8.25 -3.15 12.88
CA VAL A 106 -7.29 -2.57 11.93
C VAL A 106 -8.04 -1.69 10.92
N ASP A 107 -7.75 -0.40 10.92
CA ASP A 107 -8.30 0.54 9.95
C ASP A 107 -7.47 0.59 8.68
N ARG A 108 -6.15 0.60 8.83
CA ARG A 108 -5.19 0.81 7.74
C ARG A 108 -3.91 0.05 7.99
N ALA A 109 -3.20 -0.22 6.92
CA ALA A 109 -1.94 -0.92 6.98
C ALA A 109 -0.91 -0.37 6.01
N VAL A 110 0.35 -0.43 6.42
CA VAL A 110 1.51 -0.24 5.55
C VAL A 110 2.46 -1.41 5.72
N THR A 111 2.99 -1.91 4.61
CA THR A 111 4.11 -2.86 4.58
C THR A 111 5.26 -2.26 3.76
N TYR A 112 6.48 -2.38 4.25
CA TYR A 112 7.67 -1.83 3.61
C TYR A 112 8.92 -2.69 3.86
N GLY A 113 9.97 -2.41 3.08
CA GLY A 113 11.24 -3.12 3.12
C GLY A 113 11.29 -4.34 2.17
N GLU A 114 12.42 -5.05 2.18
CA GLU A 114 12.62 -6.23 1.33
C GLU A 114 11.84 -7.45 1.85
N LEU A 115 11.51 -8.41 0.97
CA LEU A 115 10.73 -9.61 1.31
C LEU A 115 11.26 -10.42 2.51
N THR A 116 12.56 -10.43 2.72
CA THR A 116 13.23 -11.11 3.85
C THR A 116 13.29 -10.25 5.11
N ARG A 117 13.07 -8.94 4.98
CA ARG A 117 13.20 -7.90 6.01
C ARG A 117 11.95 -6.99 6.06
N LEU A 118 10.78 -7.57 5.86
CA LEU A 118 9.52 -6.81 5.88
C LEU A 118 9.22 -6.28 7.27
N ALA A 119 8.73 -5.04 7.31
CA ALA A 119 8.00 -4.48 8.43
C ALA A 119 6.55 -4.21 8.04
N THR A 120 5.67 -4.24 9.04
CA THR A 120 4.26 -3.90 8.88
C THR A 120 3.84 -2.97 10.01
N ILE A 121 3.07 -1.95 9.66
CA ILE A 121 2.45 -1.01 10.60
C ILE A 121 0.95 -1.06 10.36
N PHE A 122 0.19 -1.35 11.42
CA PHE A 122 -1.26 -1.22 11.46
C PHE A 122 -1.64 0.05 12.20
N ALA A 123 -2.61 0.80 11.66
CA ALA A 123 -3.31 1.85 12.37
C ALA A 123 -4.71 1.37 12.72
N GLY A 124 -5.19 1.70 13.92
CA GLY A 124 -6.45 1.16 14.44
C GLY A 124 -6.63 1.39 15.93
N ASP A 125 -7.57 0.64 16.52
CA ASP A 125 -7.86 0.66 17.96
C ASP A 125 -7.28 -0.58 18.65
N PHE A 126 -6.20 -0.42 19.41
CA PHE A 126 -5.44 -1.54 19.96
C PHE A 126 -5.37 -1.48 21.49
N ASP A 127 -5.83 -2.54 22.16
CA ASP A 127 -5.63 -2.72 23.60
C ASP A 127 -4.26 -3.35 23.88
N ALA A 128 -3.28 -2.49 24.18
CA ALA A 128 -1.93 -2.93 24.54
C ALA A 128 -1.88 -3.91 25.73
N THR A 129 -2.87 -3.87 26.63
CA THR A 129 -2.96 -4.81 27.76
C THR A 129 -3.38 -6.19 27.29
N ALA A 130 -4.37 -6.27 26.40
CA ALA A 130 -4.80 -7.53 25.78
C ALA A 130 -3.67 -8.14 24.96
N MET A 131 -2.98 -7.34 24.15
CA MET A 131 -1.79 -7.75 23.40
C MET A 131 -0.70 -8.31 24.32
N ALA A 132 -0.37 -7.59 25.40
CA ALA A 132 0.66 -8.02 26.36
C ALA A 132 0.33 -9.38 26.98
N SER A 133 -0.93 -9.60 27.35
CA SER A 133 -1.40 -10.86 27.91
C SER A 133 -1.22 -12.02 26.92
N VAL A 134 -1.62 -11.82 25.66
CA VAL A 134 -1.49 -12.84 24.60
C VAL A 134 -0.04 -13.15 24.28
N TYR A 135 0.81 -12.12 24.09
CA TYR A 135 2.23 -12.32 23.82
C TYR A 135 2.95 -13.04 24.97
N ALA A 136 2.66 -12.69 26.22
CA ALA A 136 3.20 -13.41 27.39
C ALA A 136 2.79 -14.90 27.38
N GLY A 137 1.53 -15.21 27.09
CA GLY A 137 1.03 -16.59 26.97
C GLY A 137 1.69 -17.38 25.84
N ARG A 138 2.14 -16.69 24.79
CA ARG A 138 2.87 -17.27 23.64
C ARG A 138 4.38 -17.34 23.84
N GLY A 139 4.89 -17.01 25.03
CA GLY A 139 6.32 -17.07 25.34
C GLY A 139 7.15 -15.98 24.67
N PHE A 140 6.56 -14.83 24.33
CA PHE A 140 7.32 -13.65 23.96
C PHE A 140 7.98 -13.04 25.20
N GLU A 141 9.20 -12.57 25.02
CA GLU A 141 9.92 -11.77 26.01
C GLU A 141 9.64 -10.29 25.79
N GLN A 142 9.92 -9.47 26.80
CA GLN A 142 9.76 -8.02 26.73
C GLN A 142 11.12 -7.34 26.81
N ARG A 143 11.31 -6.32 25.97
CA ARG A 143 12.47 -5.45 26.00
C ARG A 143 12.04 -3.99 25.90
N GLU A 144 12.57 -3.17 26.80
CA GLU A 144 12.39 -1.72 26.73
C GLU A 144 13.35 -1.10 25.73
N ILE A 145 12.80 -0.39 24.74
CA ILE A 145 13.54 0.36 23.73
C ILE A 145 12.99 1.77 23.74
N SER A 146 13.82 2.75 24.10
CA SER A 146 13.41 4.16 24.11
C SER A 146 12.09 4.38 24.89
N GLY A 147 11.93 3.70 26.04
CA GLY A 147 10.72 3.81 26.88
C GLY A 147 9.44 3.21 26.28
N MET A 148 9.57 2.38 25.23
CA MET A 148 8.49 1.59 24.68
C MET A 148 8.78 0.10 24.90
N THR A 149 7.76 -0.64 25.31
CA THR A 149 7.83 -2.09 25.45
C THR A 149 7.73 -2.75 24.08
N VAL A 150 8.75 -3.54 23.72
CA VAL A 150 8.75 -4.39 22.54
C VAL A 150 8.59 -5.84 22.97
N TRP A 151 7.53 -6.50 22.51
CA TRP A 151 7.38 -7.95 22.64
C TRP A 151 8.17 -8.64 21.54
N HIS A 152 9.06 -9.55 21.89
CA HIS A 152 9.89 -10.24 20.92
C HIS A 152 9.97 -11.74 21.16
N ARG A 153 10.21 -12.48 20.07
CA ARG A 153 10.47 -13.91 20.10
C ARG A 153 11.50 -14.28 19.04
N PHE A 154 12.41 -15.18 19.42
CA PHE A 154 13.54 -15.65 18.62
C PHE A 154 14.58 -14.58 18.25
N GLU A 155 15.73 -15.03 17.74
CA GLU A 155 16.78 -14.17 17.16
C GLU A 155 16.38 -13.61 15.80
N ASP A 156 17.07 -12.56 15.36
CA ASP A 156 16.79 -11.86 14.10
C ASP A 156 16.83 -12.81 12.88
N GLY A 157 15.75 -12.80 12.09
CA GLY A 157 15.63 -13.63 10.88
C GLY A 157 15.44 -15.13 11.14
N PHE A 158 15.27 -15.54 12.40
CA PHE A 158 15.04 -16.95 12.74
C PHE A 158 13.63 -17.40 12.30
N VAL A 159 13.52 -18.68 11.92
CA VAL A 159 12.26 -19.30 11.50
C VAL A 159 12.12 -20.65 12.19
N ASP A 160 11.03 -20.86 12.90
CA ASP A 160 10.69 -22.14 13.56
C ASP A 160 9.33 -22.66 13.08
N PRO A 161 9.33 -23.65 12.17
CA PRO A 161 8.08 -24.28 11.70
C PRO A 161 7.24 -24.95 12.80
N ALA A 162 7.83 -25.31 13.95
CA ALA A 162 7.09 -25.85 15.09
C ALA A 162 6.34 -24.75 15.88
N ALA A 163 6.73 -23.48 15.71
CA ALA A 163 6.11 -22.33 16.34
C ALA A 163 5.06 -21.62 15.46
N ARG A 164 4.61 -22.27 14.37
CA ARG A 164 3.62 -21.69 13.45
C ARG A 164 2.33 -21.30 14.18
N ALA A 165 1.88 -20.09 13.89
CA ALA A 165 0.68 -19.45 14.41
C ALA A 165 -0.02 -18.75 13.23
N PRO A 166 -0.83 -19.47 12.43
CA PRO A 166 -1.38 -18.93 11.19
C PRO A 166 -2.30 -17.70 11.33
N GLY A 167 -2.87 -17.46 12.52
CA GLY A 167 -3.64 -16.25 12.81
C GLY A 167 -2.81 -15.05 13.27
N ASP A 168 -1.49 -15.19 13.36
CA ASP A 168 -0.59 -14.06 13.64
C ASP A 168 -0.19 -13.38 12.32
N PRO A 169 -0.64 -12.13 12.06
CA PRO A 169 -0.38 -11.39 10.82
C PRO A 169 1.10 -11.05 10.61
N PHE A 170 1.95 -11.23 11.63
CA PHE A 170 3.33 -10.81 11.64
C PHE A 170 4.31 -11.93 11.23
N GLY A 171 3.89 -12.74 10.25
CA GLY A 171 4.68 -13.87 9.74
C GLY A 171 4.63 -15.12 10.62
N GLY A 172 3.61 -15.24 11.48
CA GLY A 172 3.43 -16.43 12.31
C GLY A 172 3.01 -17.66 11.52
N ASP A 173 2.46 -17.50 10.31
CA ASP A 173 2.20 -18.60 9.37
C ASP A 173 3.46 -19.43 9.05
N LEU A 174 4.64 -18.81 9.17
CA LEU A 174 5.96 -19.43 9.00
C LEU A 174 6.70 -19.66 10.32
N GLY A 175 6.19 -19.11 11.43
CA GLY A 175 6.89 -19.14 12.73
C GLY A 175 8.14 -18.26 12.73
N ARG A 176 8.08 -17.10 12.06
CA ARG A 176 9.19 -16.14 11.97
C ARG A 176 9.48 -15.47 13.32
N SER A 177 10.70 -14.98 13.46
CA SER A 177 11.07 -14.02 14.49
C SER A 177 10.19 -12.78 14.41
N ALA A 178 9.70 -12.32 15.55
CA ALA A 178 8.83 -11.14 15.61
C ALA A 178 9.34 -10.17 16.67
N ARG A 179 9.21 -8.88 16.40
CA ARG A 179 9.36 -7.77 17.35
C ARG A 179 8.13 -6.89 17.13
N VAL A 180 7.25 -6.84 18.11
CA VAL A 180 5.98 -6.13 18.05
C VAL A 180 6.00 -5.02 19.09
N VAL A 181 5.59 -3.83 18.69
CA VAL A 181 5.45 -2.67 19.57
C VAL A 181 4.08 -2.03 19.36
N ALA A 182 3.39 -1.75 20.47
CA ALA A 182 2.19 -0.92 20.46
C ALA A 182 2.61 0.54 20.63
N LEU A 183 2.23 1.37 19.66
CA LEU A 183 2.41 2.82 19.65
C LEU A 183 1.04 3.48 19.82
N PRO A 184 0.96 4.77 20.16
CA PRO A 184 -0.33 5.46 20.23
C PRO A 184 -1.07 5.41 18.88
N GLY A 185 -2.14 4.60 18.80
CA GLY A 185 -2.95 4.40 17.59
C GLY A 185 -2.34 3.47 16.52
N TYR A 186 -1.21 2.82 16.80
CA TYR A 186 -0.55 1.92 15.86
C TYR A 186 0.00 0.66 16.52
N VAL A 187 0.12 -0.41 15.73
CA VAL A 187 0.96 -1.56 16.07
C VAL A 187 1.98 -1.73 14.96
N ALA A 188 3.26 -1.74 15.32
CA ALA A 188 4.34 -1.97 14.38
C ALA A 188 5.01 -3.32 14.64
N ASN A 189 5.42 -3.98 13.56
CA ASN A 189 6.16 -5.22 13.59
C ASN A 189 7.36 -5.20 12.64
N GLY A 190 8.45 -5.84 13.07
CA GLY A 190 9.55 -6.24 12.21
C GLY A 190 10.16 -7.58 12.64
N GLN A 191 10.88 -8.23 11.71
CA GLN A 191 11.65 -9.45 12.01
C GLN A 191 13.01 -9.17 12.64
N PHE A 192 13.50 -7.93 12.51
CA PHE A 192 14.83 -7.52 12.95
C PHE A 192 14.75 -6.35 13.94
N TRP A 193 15.69 -6.30 14.87
CA TRP A 193 15.74 -5.25 15.88
C TRP A 193 15.97 -3.87 15.28
N ASP A 194 16.86 -3.75 14.29
CA ASP A 194 17.19 -2.47 13.64
C ASP A 194 15.96 -1.83 12.98
N ILE A 195 15.13 -2.63 12.30
CA ILE A 195 13.88 -2.17 11.67
C ILE A 195 12.88 -1.67 12.72
N THR A 196 12.73 -2.41 13.82
CA THR A 196 11.79 -2.06 14.90
C THR A 196 12.24 -0.81 15.65
N ILE A 197 13.55 -0.70 15.92
CA ILE A 197 14.15 0.50 16.54
C ILE A 197 13.96 1.71 15.63
N ALA A 198 14.19 1.57 14.31
CA ALA A 198 14.00 2.66 13.36
C ALA A 198 12.54 3.17 13.34
N ALA A 199 11.54 2.27 13.41
CA ALA A 199 10.13 2.65 13.52
C ALA A 199 9.84 3.41 14.83
N ILE A 200 10.37 2.93 15.96
CA ILE A 200 10.25 3.60 17.28
C ILE A 200 10.89 5.00 17.25
N ASP A 201 12.09 5.12 16.69
CA ASP A 201 12.83 6.38 16.62
C ASP A 201 12.15 7.38 15.68
N THR A 202 11.56 6.91 14.57
CA THR A 202 10.76 7.73 13.66
C THR A 202 9.51 8.27 14.36
N GLN A 203 8.75 7.42 15.05
CA GLN A 203 7.56 7.82 15.81
C GLN A 203 7.88 8.88 16.89
N ARG A 204 9.10 8.84 17.43
CA ARG A 204 9.58 9.80 18.43
C ARG A 204 10.18 11.09 17.84
N GLY A 205 10.24 11.20 16.51
CA GLY A 205 10.89 12.31 15.80
C GLY A 205 12.42 12.33 15.93
N ALA A 206 13.03 11.19 16.28
CA ALA A 206 14.48 11.03 16.36
C ALA A 206 15.11 10.59 15.02
N MET A 207 14.29 10.15 14.06
CA MET A 207 14.68 9.75 12.72
C MET A 207 13.69 10.36 11.70
N PRO A 208 14.16 10.77 10.50
CA PRO A 208 13.25 11.19 9.43
C PRO A 208 12.32 10.06 8.99
N SER A 209 11.11 10.45 8.61
CA SER A 209 10.09 9.57 8.06
C SER A 209 9.99 9.69 6.54
N LEU A 210 9.35 8.73 5.87
CA LEU A 210 9.04 8.88 4.45
C LEU A 210 8.12 10.08 4.17
N ALA A 211 7.31 10.52 5.14
CA ALA A 211 6.52 11.74 4.98
C ALA A 211 7.38 13.02 4.93
N ASP A 212 8.64 12.98 5.37
CA ASP A 212 9.58 14.10 5.29
C ASP A 212 10.22 14.22 3.89
N ASP A 213 10.23 13.15 3.10
CA ASP A 213 10.70 13.14 1.72
C ASP A 213 9.66 13.79 0.78
N ALA A 214 10.08 14.81 0.05
CA ALA A 214 9.21 15.60 -0.82
C ALA A 214 8.57 14.78 -1.97
N ASN A 215 9.24 13.72 -2.44
CA ASN A 215 8.72 12.86 -3.51
C ASN A 215 7.59 11.97 -3.00
N PHE A 216 7.77 11.35 -1.83
CA PHE A 216 6.74 10.53 -1.19
C PHE A 216 5.51 11.36 -0.84
N ARG A 217 5.74 12.55 -0.26
CA ARG A 217 4.69 13.50 0.09
C ARG A 217 3.89 13.94 -1.14
N ALA A 218 4.56 14.41 -2.20
CA ALA A 218 3.88 14.88 -3.41
C ALA A 218 3.02 13.79 -4.07
N LEU A 219 3.50 12.54 -4.10
CA LEU A 219 2.73 11.40 -4.62
C LEU A 219 1.52 11.07 -3.73
N ALA A 220 1.68 11.11 -2.41
CA ALA A 220 0.58 10.87 -1.47
C ALA A 220 -0.51 11.95 -1.62
N GLU A 221 -0.12 13.22 -1.67
CA GLU A 221 -1.02 14.34 -1.91
C GLU A 221 -1.76 14.18 -3.25
N ALA A 222 -1.03 13.90 -4.34
CA ALA A 222 -1.64 13.69 -5.66
C ALA A 222 -2.65 12.53 -5.70
N ALA A 223 -2.40 11.46 -4.93
CA ALA A 223 -3.30 10.31 -4.83
C ALA A 223 -4.56 10.60 -4.02
N MET A 224 -4.45 11.45 -3.00
CA MET A 224 -5.54 11.85 -2.10
C MET A 224 -6.26 13.14 -2.54
N ASP A 225 -5.77 13.82 -3.58
CA ASP A 225 -6.32 15.08 -4.13
C ASP A 225 -7.81 14.99 -4.45
N THR A 226 -8.27 13.81 -4.90
CA THR A 226 -9.70 13.55 -5.12
C THR A 226 -10.06 12.13 -4.69
N GLY A 227 -11.32 11.96 -4.26
CA GLY A 227 -11.88 10.66 -3.91
C GLY A 227 -11.35 10.08 -2.59
N LEU A 228 -11.72 8.82 -2.34
CA LEU A 228 -11.28 8.03 -1.20
C LEU A 228 -10.14 7.12 -1.63
N LEU A 229 -8.92 7.35 -1.14
CA LEU A 229 -7.78 6.47 -1.43
C LEU A 229 -7.95 5.13 -0.70
N VAL A 230 -8.05 4.04 -1.46
CA VAL A 230 -8.28 2.69 -0.92
C VAL A 230 -6.96 1.95 -0.73
N GLN A 231 -6.04 2.06 -1.69
CA GLN A 231 -4.76 1.38 -1.62
C GLN A 231 -3.74 2.04 -2.55
N ALA A 232 -2.45 1.88 -2.23
CA ALA A 232 -1.37 2.43 -3.05
C ALA A 232 -0.09 1.60 -2.95
N VAL A 233 0.74 1.65 -3.98
CA VAL A 233 2.04 0.99 -4.05
C VAL A 233 3.08 1.98 -4.58
N TYR A 234 4.14 2.21 -3.80
CA TYR A 234 5.28 3.04 -4.20
C TYR A 234 6.33 2.19 -4.93
N LEU A 235 6.84 2.74 -6.02
CA LEU A 235 7.76 2.06 -6.93
C LEU A 235 8.94 2.97 -7.26
N SER A 236 10.15 2.44 -7.18
CA SER A 236 11.32 3.01 -7.84
C SER A 236 11.26 2.75 -9.36
N PRO A 237 11.99 3.53 -10.17
CA PRO A 237 12.21 3.20 -11.57
C PRO A 237 12.76 1.77 -11.78
N ASP A 238 13.61 1.31 -10.88
CA ASP A 238 14.26 -0.01 -10.95
C ASP A 238 13.26 -1.16 -10.72
N ASP A 239 12.17 -0.92 -9.96
CA ASP A 239 11.13 -1.92 -9.70
C ASP A 239 10.33 -2.28 -10.96
N VAL A 240 10.13 -1.31 -11.85
CA VAL A 240 9.44 -1.50 -13.14
C VAL A 240 10.33 -2.29 -14.12
N GLY A 241 11.63 -2.26 -13.85
CA GLY A 241 12.68 -3.02 -14.50
C GLY A 241 13.16 -2.42 -15.82
N ASP A 242 14.41 -2.73 -16.14
CA ASP A 242 14.81 -2.80 -17.55
C ASP A 242 13.97 -3.93 -18.18
N GLN A 243 13.03 -3.55 -19.04
CA GLN A 243 12.19 -4.49 -19.80
C GLN A 243 13.03 -5.37 -20.73
N SER A 244 14.34 -5.14 -20.81
CA SER A 244 15.20 -5.95 -21.63
C SER A 244 15.29 -7.39 -21.16
N VAL A 245 15.01 -8.29 -22.10
CA VAL A 245 15.35 -9.69 -21.95
C VAL A 245 16.79 -9.82 -22.42
N VAL A 246 17.67 -10.35 -21.57
CA VAL A 246 19.01 -10.75 -22.02
C VAL A 246 18.82 -11.97 -22.92
N GLY A 247 18.97 -11.77 -24.23
CA GLY A 247 18.97 -12.84 -25.22
C GLY A 247 20.06 -13.87 -24.94
N LEU A 248 19.94 -15.04 -25.57
CA LEU A 248 20.96 -16.11 -25.46
C LEU A 248 22.35 -15.66 -25.97
N ASP A 249 22.40 -14.59 -26.75
CA ASP A 249 23.61 -13.93 -27.25
C ASP A 249 24.16 -12.85 -26.30
N GLY A 250 23.53 -12.65 -25.15
CA GLY A 250 23.88 -11.61 -24.19
C GLY A 250 23.42 -10.20 -24.58
N GLN A 251 22.65 -10.05 -25.67
CA GLN A 251 22.09 -8.75 -26.05
C GLN A 251 20.80 -8.47 -25.29
N SER A 252 20.71 -7.26 -24.77
CA SER A 252 19.51 -6.68 -24.19
C SER A 252 18.50 -6.43 -25.32
N VAL A 253 17.42 -7.22 -25.37
CA VAL A 253 16.34 -7.06 -26.34
C VAL A 253 15.19 -6.35 -25.64
N VAL A 254 14.94 -5.09 -26.03
CA VAL A 254 13.71 -4.38 -25.64
C VAL A 254 12.54 -5.06 -26.35
N PRO A 255 11.52 -5.55 -25.63
CA PRO A 255 10.35 -6.14 -26.25
C PRO A 255 9.73 -5.17 -27.27
N GLU A 256 9.34 -5.66 -28.44
CA GLU A 256 8.74 -4.85 -29.52
C GLU A 256 7.59 -3.96 -29.02
N ALA A 257 6.84 -4.46 -28.03
CA ALA A 257 5.73 -3.74 -27.43
C ALA A 257 6.11 -2.61 -26.48
N VAL A 258 7.38 -2.49 -26.08
CA VAL A 258 7.93 -1.31 -25.39
C VAL A 258 8.53 -0.34 -26.42
N ALA A 259 9.13 -0.87 -27.50
CA ALA A 259 9.70 -0.07 -28.57
C ALA A 259 8.65 0.77 -29.35
N SER A 260 7.39 0.37 -29.31
CA SER A 260 6.27 1.12 -29.90
C SER A 260 5.70 2.22 -28.99
N LEU A 261 6.15 2.32 -27.73
CA LEU A 261 5.72 3.35 -26.80
C LEU A 261 6.46 4.66 -27.09
N GLY A 262 5.85 5.80 -26.75
CA GLY A 262 6.53 7.09 -26.78
C GLY A 262 7.62 7.18 -25.70
N THR A 263 8.31 8.31 -25.64
CA THR A 263 9.36 8.55 -24.64
C THR A 263 8.72 8.99 -23.32
N LEU A 264 8.90 8.21 -22.25
CA LEU A 264 8.55 8.63 -20.89
C LEU A 264 9.77 9.29 -20.23
N PRO A 265 9.71 10.58 -19.85
CA PRO A 265 10.80 11.22 -19.13
C PRO A 265 11.14 10.46 -17.84
N ALA A 266 12.44 10.34 -17.54
CA ALA A 266 12.91 9.70 -16.32
C ALA A 266 12.32 10.39 -15.07
N TYR A 267 11.71 9.59 -14.20
CA TYR A 267 11.10 10.00 -12.94
C TYR A 267 11.92 9.47 -11.75
N THR A 268 11.70 10.04 -10.57
CA THR A 268 12.43 9.65 -9.34
C THR A 268 11.69 8.56 -8.55
N LEU A 269 10.37 8.64 -8.52
CA LEU A 269 9.49 7.75 -7.76
C LEU A 269 8.14 7.70 -8.47
N ALA A 270 7.47 6.55 -8.39
CA ALA A 270 6.14 6.36 -8.95
C ALA A 270 5.17 5.76 -7.92
N LEU A 271 3.89 5.89 -8.21
CA LEU A 271 2.79 5.36 -7.43
C LEU A 271 1.78 4.69 -8.34
N LEU A 272 1.35 3.48 -7.97
CA LEU A 272 0.09 2.90 -8.43
C LEU A 272 -0.94 3.06 -7.32
N ALA A 273 -2.10 3.62 -7.60
CA ALA A 273 -3.14 3.78 -6.59
C ALA A 273 -4.54 3.39 -7.11
N ASP A 274 -5.37 2.92 -6.20
CA ASP A 274 -6.80 2.65 -6.39
C ASP A 274 -7.60 3.51 -5.41
N ARG A 275 -8.56 4.25 -5.94
CA ARG A 275 -9.42 5.16 -5.19
C ARG A 275 -10.87 5.08 -5.66
N GLN A 276 -11.77 5.57 -4.84
CA GLN A 276 -13.20 5.67 -5.16
C GLN A 276 -13.61 7.13 -5.37
N GLU A 277 -14.29 7.42 -6.48
CA GLU A 277 -14.86 8.73 -6.80
C GLU A 277 -16.35 8.60 -7.14
N GLY A 278 -17.22 8.82 -6.15
CA GLY A 278 -18.64 8.56 -6.31
C GLY A 278 -18.88 7.08 -6.62
N SER A 279 -19.58 6.79 -7.71
CA SER A 279 -19.83 5.42 -8.19
C SER A 279 -18.65 4.80 -8.93
N ASP A 280 -17.62 5.59 -9.27
CA ASP A 280 -16.54 5.11 -10.12
C ASP A 280 -15.34 4.66 -9.31
N GLN A 281 -14.79 3.52 -9.72
CA GLN A 281 -13.47 3.09 -9.31
C GLN A 281 -12.43 3.73 -10.23
N VAL A 282 -11.42 4.37 -9.63
CA VAL A 282 -10.35 5.05 -10.36
C VAL A 282 -9.02 4.40 -10.02
N HIS A 283 -8.26 4.03 -11.04
CA HIS A 283 -6.88 3.56 -10.89
C HIS A 283 -5.95 4.52 -11.57
N LEU A 284 -4.92 4.96 -10.85
CA LEU A 284 -3.99 5.94 -11.36
C LEU A 284 -2.55 5.45 -11.30
N VAL A 285 -1.80 5.92 -12.28
CA VAL A 285 -0.35 5.87 -12.34
C VAL A 285 0.13 7.30 -12.13
N ALA A 286 0.98 7.50 -11.14
CA ALA A 286 1.59 8.80 -10.86
C ALA A 286 3.12 8.68 -10.85
N ALA A 287 3.81 9.69 -11.39
CA ALA A 287 5.27 9.77 -11.39
C ALA A 287 5.71 11.19 -11.03
N VAL A 288 6.68 11.30 -10.12
CA VAL A 288 7.15 12.61 -9.61
C VAL A 288 8.39 13.11 -10.34
N TYR A 289 8.40 14.42 -10.58
CA TYR A 289 9.42 15.17 -11.31
C TYR A 289 9.78 16.47 -10.58
N ASP A 290 11.02 16.92 -10.77
CA ASP A 290 11.48 18.24 -10.31
C ASP A 290 11.15 19.37 -11.31
N ASP A 291 10.68 19.03 -12.51
CA ASP A 291 10.43 19.97 -13.60
C ASP A 291 9.00 19.83 -14.14
N ALA A 292 8.28 20.95 -14.18
CA ALA A 292 6.88 20.99 -14.59
C ALA A 292 6.67 20.55 -16.05
N GLN A 293 7.58 20.94 -16.95
CA GLN A 293 7.49 20.61 -18.36
C GLN A 293 7.68 19.09 -18.58
N ARG A 294 8.62 18.46 -17.87
CA ARG A 294 8.77 17.00 -17.87
C ARG A 294 7.54 16.29 -17.34
N ALA A 295 6.93 16.80 -16.25
CA ALA A 295 5.69 16.23 -15.73
C ALA A 295 4.54 16.33 -16.74
N GLU A 296 4.44 17.43 -17.49
CA GLU A 296 3.43 17.60 -18.54
C GLU A 296 3.58 16.57 -19.67
N ILE A 297 4.80 16.42 -20.19
CA ILE A 297 5.13 15.43 -21.22
C ILE A 297 4.83 14.02 -20.70
N ALA A 298 5.25 13.72 -19.47
CA ALA A 298 5.02 12.43 -18.84
C ALA A 298 3.53 12.13 -18.65
N ALA A 299 2.71 13.11 -18.23
CA ALA A 299 1.29 12.89 -18.02
C ALA A 299 0.59 12.50 -19.33
N ALA A 300 0.88 13.22 -20.41
CA ALA A 300 0.35 12.92 -21.74
C ALA A 300 0.77 11.53 -22.24
N GLU A 301 2.04 11.17 -22.05
CA GLU A 301 2.56 9.86 -22.44
C GLU A 301 1.94 8.73 -21.60
N LEU A 302 1.87 8.88 -20.27
CA LEU A 302 1.25 7.89 -19.39
C LEU A 302 -0.23 7.65 -19.74
N SER A 303 -0.99 8.70 -20.05
CA SER A 303 -2.38 8.59 -20.50
C SER A 303 -2.50 7.82 -21.83
N THR A 304 -1.61 8.10 -22.77
CA THR A 304 -1.53 7.38 -24.05
C THR A 304 -1.22 5.89 -23.83
N ARG A 305 -0.26 5.58 -22.97
CA ARG A 305 0.10 4.19 -22.62
C ARG A 305 -1.03 3.45 -21.90
N LEU A 306 -1.74 4.11 -20.99
CA LEU A 306 -2.88 3.49 -20.31
C LEU A 306 -4.02 3.15 -21.26
N THR A 307 -4.19 3.89 -22.36
CA THR A 307 -5.19 3.60 -23.39
C THR A 307 -4.95 2.26 -24.09
N THR A 308 -3.69 1.84 -24.23
CA THR A 308 -3.34 0.59 -24.91
C THR A 308 -2.96 -0.54 -23.96
N PHE A 309 -2.76 -0.23 -22.67
CA PHE A 309 -2.43 -1.20 -21.64
C PHE A 309 -3.68 -1.91 -21.09
N ASP A 310 -4.30 -2.74 -21.94
CA ASP A 310 -5.42 -3.61 -21.56
C ASP A 310 -4.99 -5.09 -21.63
N PRO A 311 -4.20 -5.58 -20.65
CA PRO A 311 -3.58 -6.91 -20.71
C PRO A 311 -4.59 -8.07 -20.73
N LEU A 312 -5.85 -7.82 -20.35
CA LEU A 312 -6.93 -8.82 -20.34
C LEU A 312 -8.04 -8.51 -21.36
N ALA A 313 -7.87 -7.49 -22.21
CA ALA A 313 -8.88 -7.06 -23.19
C ALA A 313 -10.27 -6.77 -22.56
N GLN A 314 -10.29 -6.22 -21.34
CA GLN A 314 -11.50 -6.04 -20.52
C GLN A 314 -12.01 -4.59 -20.46
N TYR A 315 -11.30 -3.62 -21.05
CA TYR A 315 -11.70 -2.21 -20.97
C TYR A 315 -13.10 -1.96 -21.52
N ALA A 316 -13.40 -2.54 -22.68
CA ALA A 316 -14.70 -2.36 -23.32
C ALA A 316 -15.84 -3.00 -22.51
N GLU A 317 -15.59 -4.16 -21.89
CA GLU A 317 -16.58 -4.87 -21.06
C GLU A 317 -16.86 -4.11 -19.75
N LEU A 318 -15.82 -3.59 -19.12
CA LEU A 318 -15.92 -2.87 -17.85
C LEU A 318 -16.33 -1.40 -18.02
N GLY A 319 -16.46 -0.90 -19.27
CA GLY A 319 -16.76 0.51 -19.53
C GLY A 319 -15.65 1.45 -19.09
N VAL A 320 -14.39 1.02 -19.23
CA VAL A 320 -13.21 1.81 -18.85
C VAL A 320 -13.09 3.05 -19.73
N VAL A 321 -12.89 4.19 -19.07
CA VAL A 321 -12.53 5.47 -19.67
C VAL A 321 -11.16 5.87 -19.15
N VAL A 322 -10.28 6.33 -20.05
CA VAL A 322 -9.00 6.94 -19.66
C VAL A 322 -9.26 8.43 -19.41
N ASP A 323 -8.95 8.89 -18.21
CA ASP A 323 -9.09 10.31 -17.85
C ASP A 323 -8.05 11.15 -18.62
N ALA A 324 -8.37 12.43 -18.81
CA ALA A 324 -7.41 13.37 -19.38
C ALA A 324 -6.14 13.44 -18.50
N PRO A 325 -4.95 13.56 -19.10
CA PRO A 325 -3.71 13.68 -18.34
C PRO A 325 -3.76 14.93 -17.44
N ARG A 326 -3.26 14.81 -16.21
CA ARG A 326 -3.21 15.92 -15.26
C ARG A 326 -1.84 16.04 -14.61
N ILE A 327 -1.51 17.25 -14.18
CA ILE A 327 -0.33 17.52 -13.35
C ILE A 327 -0.84 17.96 -11.99
N PHE A 328 -0.33 17.34 -10.94
CA PHE A 328 -0.49 17.83 -9.58
C PHE A 328 0.80 18.54 -9.16
N THR A 329 0.68 19.70 -8.53
CA THR A 329 1.81 20.44 -7.96
C THR A 329 1.66 20.41 -6.45
N ASN A 330 2.70 19.97 -5.74
CA ASN A 330 2.66 19.92 -4.28
C ASN A 330 2.53 21.34 -3.69
N ASP A 331 2.17 21.40 -2.41
CA ASP A 331 1.94 22.68 -1.71
C ASP A 331 3.18 23.61 -1.71
N ALA A 332 4.39 23.03 -1.72
CA ALA A 332 5.63 23.79 -1.77
C ALA A 332 5.97 24.33 -3.18
N GLY A 333 5.29 23.85 -4.23
CA GLY A 333 5.52 24.27 -5.61
C GLY A 333 6.83 23.78 -6.23
N ASP A 334 7.49 22.79 -5.61
CA ASP A 334 8.83 22.29 -5.97
C ASP A 334 8.84 20.83 -6.44
N LYS A 335 7.66 20.19 -6.47
CA LYS A 335 7.44 18.87 -7.04
C LYS A 335 6.21 18.87 -7.94
N PHE A 336 6.36 18.19 -9.08
CA PHE A 336 5.33 18.07 -10.10
C PHE A 336 5.06 16.58 -10.33
N VAL A 337 3.82 16.17 -10.16
CA VAL A 337 3.40 14.79 -10.32
C VAL A 337 2.58 14.67 -11.61
N ALA A 338 3.13 13.92 -12.56
CA ALA A 338 2.38 13.49 -13.74
C ALA A 338 1.39 12.42 -13.32
N VAL A 339 0.10 12.60 -13.60
CA VAL A 339 -0.93 11.61 -13.27
C VAL A 339 -1.72 11.24 -14.52
N ALA A 340 -1.83 9.94 -14.74
CA ALA A 340 -2.77 9.34 -15.69
C ALA A 340 -3.65 8.35 -14.96
N ALA A 341 -4.93 8.28 -15.33
CA ALA A 341 -5.89 7.42 -14.64
C ALA A 341 -6.85 6.74 -15.62
N ILE A 342 -7.33 5.57 -15.20
CA ILE A 342 -8.51 4.94 -15.76
C ILE A 342 -9.64 5.00 -14.74
N ARG A 343 -10.86 5.08 -15.25
CA ARG A 343 -12.11 5.18 -14.49
C ARG A 343 -13.10 4.18 -15.05
N TYR A 344 -13.82 3.49 -14.19
CA TYR A 344 -14.91 2.61 -14.59
C TYR A 344 -15.94 2.50 -13.46
N PRO A 345 -17.22 2.27 -13.79
CA PRO A 345 -18.27 2.15 -12.78
C PRO A 345 -18.02 0.94 -11.88
N LEU A 346 -18.31 1.06 -10.59
CA LEU A 346 -18.47 -0.10 -9.73
C LEU A 346 -19.69 -0.90 -10.24
N SER A 347 -19.52 -2.19 -10.53
CA SER A 347 -20.64 -3.01 -11.00
C SER A 347 -21.65 -3.21 -9.88
N ASP A 348 -22.81 -2.53 -9.98
CA ASP A 348 -23.96 -2.78 -9.10
C ASP A 348 -24.63 -4.13 -9.40
N GLU A 349 -24.45 -4.63 -10.63
CA GLU A 349 -25.09 -5.85 -11.13
C GLU A 349 -24.33 -7.11 -10.67
N PRO A 350 -25.05 -8.15 -10.17
CA PRO A 350 -24.48 -9.48 -9.97
C PRO A 350 -24.07 -10.09 -11.32
N ALA A 351 -22.90 -10.74 -11.41
CA ALA A 351 -22.45 -11.29 -12.69
C ALA A 351 -23.43 -12.36 -13.20
N ALA A 352 -23.74 -12.26 -14.50
CA ALA A 352 -24.81 -13.00 -15.16
C ALA A 352 -24.69 -14.54 -15.07
N GLN A 353 -23.50 -15.09 -14.86
CA GLN A 353 -23.28 -16.54 -14.88
C GLN A 353 -23.48 -17.22 -13.52
N ASN A 354 -23.18 -16.54 -12.41
CA ASN A 354 -23.16 -17.16 -11.07
C ASN A 354 -23.90 -16.36 -9.99
N GLY A 355 -24.46 -15.19 -10.33
CA GLY A 355 -25.05 -14.26 -9.35
C GLY A 355 -24.03 -13.54 -8.46
N LEU A 356 -22.73 -13.75 -8.69
CA LEU A 356 -21.64 -13.11 -7.94
C LEU A 356 -21.23 -11.83 -8.66
N ARG A 357 -21.24 -10.67 -8.01
CA ARG A 357 -20.76 -9.40 -8.62
C ARG A 357 -19.32 -9.52 -9.11
N THR A 358 -18.98 -8.86 -10.22
CA THR A 358 -17.57 -8.70 -10.63
C THR A 358 -16.81 -8.08 -9.46
N PRO A 359 -15.76 -8.72 -8.94
CA PRO A 359 -15.08 -8.23 -7.75
C PRO A 359 -14.51 -6.83 -8.00
N PRO A 360 -14.71 -5.88 -7.07
CA PRO A 360 -14.07 -4.58 -7.18
C PRO A 360 -12.54 -4.73 -7.18
N GLY A 361 -11.84 -3.80 -7.84
CA GLY A 361 -10.37 -3.80 -7.90
C GLY A 361 -9.75 -4.85 -8.81
N THR A 362 -10.55 -5.48 -9.70
CA THR A 362 -10.02 -6.44 -10.68
C THR A 362 -8.95 -5.79 -11.57
N MET A 363 -9.16 -4.56 -12.03
CA MET A 363 -8.16 -3.84 -12.84
C MET A 363 -6.86 -3.57 -12.06
N PHE A 364 -6.94 -3.10 -10.81
CA PHE A 364 -5.75 -2.87 -9.97
C PHE A 364 -5.01 -4.18 -9.70
N ALA A 365 -5.73 -5.27 -9.43
CA ALA A 365 -5.13 -6.60 -9.29
C ALA A 365 -4.35 -7.02 -10.55
N THR A 366 -4.92 -6.77 -11.73
CA THR A 366 -4.23 -7.01 -13.00
C THR A 366 -2.98 -6.15 -13.15
N TRP A 367 -3.02 -4.88 -12.72
CA TRP A 367 -1.85 -4.00 -12.74
C TRP A 367 -0.74 -4.48 -11.80
N ILE A 368 -1.08 -4.85 -10.56
CA ILE A 368 -0.13 -5.41 -9.60
C ILE A 368 0.46 -6.73 -10.10
N GLN A 369 -0.36 -7.60 -10.69
CA GLN A 369 0.12 -8.85 -11.29
C GLN A 369 1.06 -8.58 -12.46
N ALA A 370 0.71 -7.66 -13.36
CA ALA A 370 1.57 -7.27 -14.47
C ALA A 370 2.89 -6.67 -13.96
N PHE A 371 2.85 -5.88 -12.90
CA PHE A 371 4.05 -5.35 -12.25
C PHE A 371 4.95 -6.46 -11.71
N GLN A 372 4.39 -7.41 -10.95
CA GLN A 372 5.12 -8.57 -10.41
C GLN A 372 5.73 -9.45 -11.51
N GLN A 373 5.09 -9.49 -12.69
CA GLN A 373 5.58 -10.19 -13.87
C GLN A 373 6.55 -9.36 -14.72
N ARG A 374 6.91 -8.14 -14.28
CA ARG A 374 7.68 -7.15 -15.06
C ARG A 374 7.07 -6.87 -16.44
N ALA A 375 5.75 -6.88 -16.53
CA ALA A 375 4.97 -6.61 -17.74
C ALA A 375 4.18 -5.29 -17.65
N PHE A 376 4.29 -4.53 -16.55
CA PHE A 376 3.63 -3.24 -16.39
C PHE A 376 4.36 -2.14 -17.18
N ARG A 377 4.05 -2.06 -18.47
CA ARG A 377 4.71 -1.14 -19.42
C ARG A 377 4.38 0.34 -19.28
N PRO A 378 3.25 0.80 -18.69
CA PRO A 378 2.97 2.23 -18.59
C PRO A 378 4.11 3.04 -17.97
N LEU A 379 4.80 2.49 -16.96
CA LEU A 379 5.91 3.15 -16.26
C LEU A 379 7.31 2.84 -16.82
N ALA A 380 7.43 2.08 -17.92
CA ALA A 380 8.73 1.71 -18.48
C ALA A 380 9.46 2.96 -19.02
N ILE A 381 10.68 3.23 -18.56
CA ILE A 381 11.48 4.34 -19.09
C ILE A 381 12.03 3.92 -20.46
N THR A 382 11.75 4.72 -21.48
CA THR A 382 12.22 4.52 -22.85
C THR A 382 13.21 5.64 -23.19
N ALA A 383 14.41 5.27 -23.66
CA ALA A 383 15.52 6.19 -23.95
C ALA A 383 15.49 6.71 -25.39
#